data_AF-V8N7M2-F1
#
_entry.id   AF-V8N7M2-F1
#
_cell.length_a   1.000
_cell.length_b   1.000
_cell.length_c   1.000
_cell.angle_alpha   90.00
_cell.angle_beta   90.00
_cell.angle_gamma   90.00
#
_symmetry.space_group_name_H-M   'P 1'
#
loop_
_entity.id
_entity.type
_entity.pdbx_description
1 polymer ?
#
loop_
_entity_poly.entity_id
_entity_poly.type
_entity_poly.pdbx_seq_one_letter_code
_entity_poly.pdbx_strand_id
1 'polypeptide(L)'
;MSATLSLRVVAECRQSRARVCELRLPHGLVDCPVFMPVGTQGTMKGLTALQLDALGCRLCLGNTYHLGMRPGPELIKKANGLHSFMNWPRNLLTVS
;
A
#
# COMPACT_ATOMS: atom_id res chain seq x y z
N MET A 1 -4.38 -4.74 -18.05
CA MET A 1 -5.23 -3.53 -18.12
C MET A 1 -4.77 -2.58 -17.02
N SER A 2 -4.23 -1.41 -17.39
CA SER A 2 -3.78 -0.42 -16.41
C SER A 2 -5.01 0.20 -15.75
N ALA A 3 -5.29 -0.12 -14.49
CA ALA A 3 -6.31 0.60 -13.75
C ALA A 3 -5.77 2.00 -13.44
N THR A 4 -6.35 3.02 -14.07
CA THR A 4 -6.02 4.42 -13.85
C THR A 4 -6.30 4.78 -12.38
N LEU A 5 -5.32 5.41 -11.73
CA LEU A 5 -5.47 6.02 -10.42
C LEU A 5 -6.65 7.00 -10.46
N SER A 6 -7.68 6.78 -9.63
CA SER A 6 -8.83 7.69 -9.54
C SER A 6 -9.28 7.88 -8.10
N LEU A 7 -9.62 9.10 -7.72
CA LEU A 7 -10.23 9.43 -6.43
C LEU A 7 -11.66 9.90 -6.66
N ARG A 8 -12.62 9.31 -5.94
CA ARG A 8 -14.02 9.73 -5.93
C ARG A 8 -14.42 10.17 -4.53
N VAL A 9 -14.94 11.39 -4.38
CA VAL A 9 -15.53 11.83 -3.11
C VAL A 9 -16.94 11.24 -2.98
N VAL A 10 -17.20 10.54 -1.89
CA VAL A 10 -18.50 9.92 -1.58
C VAL A 10 -19.37 10.87 -0.77
N ALA A 11 -18.79 11.53 0.22
CA ALA A 11 -19.50 12.47 1.08
C ALA A 11 -18.55 13.52 1.65
N GLU A 12 -19.10 14.70 1.95
CA GLU A 12 -18.39 15.82 2.57
C GLU A 12 -19.15 16.31 3.80
N CYS A 13 -18.42 16.69 4.85
CA CYS A 13 -19.03 17.30 6.03
C CYS A 13 -19.39 18.77 5.72
N ARG A 14 -20.63 19.18 6.01
CA ARG A 14 -21.05 20.59 5.80
C ARG A 14 -20.41 21.60 6.75
N GLN A 15 -19.88 21.13 7.87
CA GLN A 15 -19.35 21.96 8.96
C GLN A 15 -17.82 21.95 9.05
N SER A 16 -17.16 21.05 8.33
CA SER A 16 -15.69 20.88 8.37
C SER A 16 -15.16 20.54 6.97
N ARG A 17 -13.85 20.33 6.84
CA ARG A 17 -13.22 19.88 5.58
C ARG A 17 -13.10 18.35 5.45
N ALA A 18 -13.80 17.60 6.31
CA ALA A 18 -13.75 16.13 6.28
C ALA A 18 -14.44 15.57 5.04
N ARG A 19 -13.85 14.53 4.46
CA ARG A 19 -14.31 13.87 3.24
C ARG A 19 -14.18 12.36 3.40
N VAL A 20 -15.18 11.63 2.92
CA VAL A 20 -15.11 10.20 2.69
C VAL A 20 -14.89 9.99 1.20
N CYS A 21 -13.90 9.20 0.81
CA CYS A 21 -13.57 8.98 -0.60
C CYS A 21 -13.30 7.50 -0.89
N GLU A 22 -13.46 7.12 -2.16
CA GLU A 22 -13.00 5.85 -2.72
C GLU A 22 -11.78 6.13 -3.59
N LEU A 23 -10.63 5.51 -3.26
CA LEU A 23 -9.41 5.57 -4.06
C LEU A 23 -9.25 4.25 -4.83
N ARG A 24 -9.28 4.33 -6.16
CA ARG A 24 -9.05 3.18 -7.04
C ARG A 24 -7.57 3.08 -7.38
N LEU A 25 -6.98 1.93 -7.06
CA LEU A 25 -5.59 1.59 -7.32
C LEU A 25 -5.51 0.26 -8.09
N PRO A 26 -4.35 -0.07 -8.68
CA PRO A 26 -4.18 -1.29 -9.48
C PRO A 26 -4.53 -2.60 -8.76
N HIS A 27 -4.33 -2.68 -7.44
CA HIS A 27 -4.58 -3.88 -6.65
C HIS A 27 -5.86 -3.79 -5.79
N GLY A 28 -6.76 -2.85 -6.11
CA GLY A 28 -8.09 -2.76 -5.51
C GLY A 28 -8.47 -1.37 -5.02
N LEU A 29 -9.69 -1.26 -4.49
CA LEU A 29 -10.22 -0.04 -3.87
C LEU A 29 -9.67 0.14 -2.45
N VAL A 30 -9.54 1.41 -2.06
CA VAL A 30 -9.16 1.83 -0.70
C VAL A 30 -10.14 2.92 -0.26
N ASP A 31 -10.81 2.69 0.86
CA ASP A 31 -11.69 3.69 1.46
C ASP A 31 -10.85 4.72 2.22
N CYS A 32 -11.15 6.00 2.01
CA CYS A 32 -10.50 7.11 2.70
C CYS A 32 -11.49 7.77 3.68
N PRO A 33 -11.06 8.16 4.89
CA PRO A 33 -9.67 8.19 5.36
C PRO A 33 -9.11 6.81 5.71
N VAL A 34 -7.87 6.53 5.29
CA VAL A 34 -7.15 5.28 5.57
C VAL A 34 -5.92 5.54 6.43
N PHE A 35 -5.68 4.67 7.42
CA PHE A 35 -4.40 4.61 8.11
C PHE A 35 -3.51 3.56 7.45
N MET A 36 -2.35 3.97 6.96
CA MET A 36 -1.44 3.09 6.22
C MET A 36 -0.34 2.56 7.15
N PRO A 37 -0.22 1.24 7.33
CA PRO A 37 0.94 0.67 8.00
C PRO A 37 2.23 0.86 7.19
N VAL A 38 3.34 1.09 7.90
CA VAL A 38 4.65 1.32 7.29
C VAL A 38 5.53 0.06 7.37
N GLY A 39 5.89 -0.49 6.21
CA GLY A 39 6.86 -1.56 6.03
C GLY A 39 8.23 -0.99 5.66
N THR A 40 9.11 -0.83 6.65
CA THR A 40 10.43 -0.21 6.46
C THR A 40 11.44 -1.12 5.78
N GLN A 41 11.28 -2.45 5.80
CA GLN A 41 12.22 -3.43 5.22
C GLN A 41 11.49 -4.53 4.44
N GLY A 42 10.38 -4.20 3.79
CA GLY A 42 9.51 -5.19 3.13
C GLY A 42 8.66 -6.03 4.09
N THR A 43 8.76 -5.78 5.39
CA THR A 43 7.88 -6.36 6.42
C THR A 43 7.48 -5.29 7.43
N MET A 44 6.32 -5.46 8.06
CA MET A 44 6.00 -4.75 9.29
C MET A 44 6.64 -5.51 10.45
N LYS A 45 7.28 -4.79 11.39
CA LYS A 45 7.83 -5.42 12.59
C LYS A 45 6.70 -6.07 13.40
N GLY A 46 6.78 -7.38 13.59
CA GLY A 46 5.87 -8.15 14.46
C GLY A 46 4.58 -8.64 13.82
N LEU A 47 4.31 -8.32 12.54
CA LEU A 47 3.13 -8.82 11.81
C LEU A 47 3.51 -9.34 10.41
N THR A 48 2.96 -10.50 10.06
CA THR A 48 3.06 -11.06 8.72
C THR A 48 2.10 -10.36 7.75
N ALA A 49 2.38 -10.43 6.45
CA ALA A 49 1.49 -9.90 5.41
C ALA A 49 0.07 -10.47 5.50
N LEU A 50 -0.06 -11.76 5.86
CA LEU A 50 -1.36 -12.42 6.05
C LEU A 50 -2.13 -11.83 7.23
N GLN A 51 -1.46 -11.54 8.34
CA GLN A 51 -2.10 -10.88 9.48
C GLN A 51 -2.57 -9.47 9.13
N LEU A 52 -1.81 -8.74 8.31
CA LEU A 52 -2.22 -7.41 7.85
C LEU A 52 -3.43 -7.47 6.91
N ASP A 53 -3.48 -8.43 6.00
CA ASP A 53 -4.66 -8.63 5.13
C ASP A 53 -5.88 -9.05 5.95
N ALA A 54 -5.72 -9.92 6.95
CA ALA A 54 -6.78 -10.33 7.86
C ALA A 54 -7.34 -9.17 8.71
N LEU A 55 -6.51 -8.17 9.02
CA LEU A 55 -6.92 -6.93 9.69
C LEU A 55 -7.64 -5.94 8.75
N GLY A 56 -7.85 -6.31 7.48
CA GLY A 56 -8.55 -5.48 6.51
C GLY A 56 -7.69 -4.38 5.89
N CYS A 57 -6.36 -4.45 6.04
CA CYS A 57 -5.47 -3.46 5.45
C CYS A 57 -5.50 -3.56 3.91
N ARG A 58 -5.89 -2.47 3.24
CA ARG A 58 -5.97 -2.41 1.77
C ARG A 58 -4.82 -1.66 1.11
N LEU A 59 -3.99 -0.96 1.89
CA LEU A 59 -2.89 -0.13 1.42
C LEU A 59 -1.76 -0.08 2.45
N CYS A 60 -0.56 -0.48 2.04
CA CYS A 60 0.66 -0.40 2.85
C CYS A 60 1.63 0.65 2.29
N LEU A 61 2.48 1.21 3.14
CA LEU A 61 3.59 2.08 2.74
C LEU A 61 4.91 1.32 2.79
N GLY A 62 5.59 1.19 1.65
CA GLY A 62 6.92 0.61 1.54
C GLY A 62 7.99 1.69 1.41
N ASN A 63 9.05 1.64 2.22
CA ASN A 63 10.17 2.57 2.08
C ASN A 63 11.20 2.03 1.06
N THR A 64 11.32 2.67 -0.10
CA THR A 64 12.23 2.21 -1.16
C THR A 64 13.70 2.43 -0.83
N TYR A 65 14.05 3.33 0.10
CA TYR A 65 15.43 3.57 0.54
C TYR A 65 16.07 2.31 1.14
N HIS A 66 15.31 1.61 1.97
CA HIS A 66 15.76 0.38 2.59
C HIS A 66 15.78 -0.79 1.61
N LEU A 67 14.74 -0.93 0.79
CA LEU A 67 14.60 -2.01 -0.20
C LEU A 67 15.65 -1.93 -1.32
N GLY A 68 16.03 -0.71 -1.73
CA GLY A 68 17.05 -0.46 -2.76
C GLY A 68 18.49 -0.70 -2.31
N MET A 69 18.78 -0.62 -1.01
CA MET A 69 20.12 -0.87 -0.47
C MET A 69 20.28 -2.28 0.11
N ARG A 70 19.22 -2.87 0.66
CA ARG A 70 19.18 -4.24 1.21
C ARG A 70 17.76 -4.81 1.04
N PRO A 71 17.51 -5.76 0.12
CA PRO A 71 18.46 -6.65 -0.55
C PRO A 71 19.06 -6.14 -1.88
N GLY A 72 18.60 -5.00 -2.39
CA GLY A 72 19.02 -4.44 -3.68
C GLY A 72 18.03 -4.71 -4.82
N PRO A 73 18.01 -3.86 -5.86
CA PRO A 73 17.02 -3.90 -6.94
C PRO A 73 17.07 -5.20 -7.78
N GLU A 74 18.26 -5.77 -7.98
CA GLU A 74 18.44 -7.02 -8.71
C GLU A 74 17.73 -8.20 -8.02
N LEU A 75 17.77 -8.24 -6.68
CA LEU A 75 17.11 -9.30 -5.92
C LEU A 75 15.59 -9.15 -5.95
N ILE A 76 15.09 -7.90 -5.89
CA ILE A 76 13.66 -7.60 -6.05
C ILE A 76 13.18 -8.00 -7.45
N LYS A 77 13.98 -7.74 -8.48
CA LYS A 77 13.66 -8.14 -9.86
C LYS A 77 13.62 -9.66 -10.01
N LYS A 78 14.59 -10.38 -9.43
CA LYS A 78 14.59 -11.86 -9.37
C LYS A 78 13.39 -12.41 -8.60
N ALA A 79 12.93 -11.70 -7.58
CA ALA A 79 11.74 -12.04 -6.81
C ALA A 79 10.42 -11.71 -7.54
N ASN A 80 10.44 -11.28 -8.81
CA ASN A 80 9.26 -10.85 -9.56
C ASN A 80 8.56 -9.63 -8.95
N GLY A 81 9.35 -8.65 -8.51
CA GLY A 81 8.87 -7.36 -8.01
C GLY A 81 8.61 -7.32 -6.50
N LEU A 82 8.27 -6.13 -6.03
CA LEU A 82 8.19 -5.84 -4.59
C LEU A 82 7.00 -6.53 -3.90
N HIS A 83 5.86 -6.67 -4.58
CA HIS A 83 4.70 -7.40 -4.06
C HIS A 83 5.04 -8.85 -3.73
N SER A 84 5.70 -9.54 -4.66
CA SER A 84 6.14 -10.92 -4.52
C SER A 84 7.19 -11.05 -3.40
N PHE A 85 8.16 -10.13 -3.35
CA PHE A 85 9.18 -10.10 -2.29
C PHE A 85 8.58 -9.92 -0.89
N MET A 86 7.58 -9.05 -0.75
CA MET A 86 6.89 -8.78 0.53
C MET A 86 5.78 -9.80 0.84
N ASN A 87 5.47 -10.71 -0.09
CA ASN A 87 4.27 -11.53 -0.07
C ASN A 87 2.99 -10.70 0.19
N TRP A 88 2.89 -9.52 -0.45
CA TRP A 88 1.81 -8.55 -0.23
C TRP A 88 0.89 -8.44 -1.46
N PRO A 89 -0.36 -8.92 -1.38
CA PRO A 89 -1.26 -8.98 -2.53
C PRO A 89 -2.09 -7.71 -2.76
N ARG A 90 -2.07 -6.73 -1.84
CA ARG A 90 -2.89 -5.50 -1.92
C ARG A 90 -2.06 -4.31 -2.37
N ASN A 91 -2.66 -3.12 -2.37
CA ASN A 91 -2.00 -1.90 -2.82
C ASN A 91 -0.77 -1.56 -1.97
N LEU A 92 0.25 -1.02 -2.63
CA LEU A 92 1.50 -0.59 -2.02
C LEU A 92 1.84 0.82 -2.51
N LEU A 93 2.06 1.73 -1.56
CA LEU A 93 2.58 3.06 -1.79
C LEU A 93 4.07 3.06 -1.49
N THR A 94 4.90 3.36 -2.48
CA THR A 94 6.35 3.50 -2.29
C THR A 94 6.72 4.96 -2.14
N VAL A 95 7.43 5.31 -1.07
CA VAL A 95 8.01 6.65 -0.90
C VAL A 95 9.44 6.65 -1.42
N SER A 96 9.75 7.56 -2.35
CA SER A 96 11.07 7.77 -2.96
C SER A 96 12.07 8.37 -1.97
#